data_AF-A0A3B8YZ04-F1
#
_entry.id   AF-A0A3B8YZ04-F1
#
_cell.length_a   1.000
_cell.length_b   1.000
_cell.length_c   1.000
_cell.angle_alpha   90.00
_cell.angle_beta   90.00
_cell.angle_gamma   90.00
#
_symmetry.space_group_name_H-M   'P 1'
#
loop_
_entity.id
_entity.type
_entity.pdbx_description
1 polymer ?
#
loop_
_entity_poly.entity_id
_entity_poly.type
_entity_poly.pdbx_seq_one_letter_code
_entity_poly.pdbx_strand_id
1 'polypeptide(L)'
;MMLPISIRKCGLTLLAGMFACGVASAAPEDKKIYQIRCAATGIVGGHHILWLRTGVGKKPVQVQLNTRVFSAPVKYKGVPVAQFFPTKAAAMAEKPPKPIAEVKLTGRSVMIVFQPRKDASGYEVSTTAEKNFPFGSFRVVNFSKDKVRMDMGDKKRVIPPAKSITYRFLKGNKALPVSIIVRSAKTGKPRYVRRSNWSIAPTQRELVLLLPNPENGLVRAKHFVDSKIERE
;
A
#
# COMPACT_ATOMS: atom_id res chain seq x y z
N MET A 1 -96.05 -13.47 -0.08
CA MET A 1 -96.23 -12.04 -0.42
C MET A 1 -94.90 -11.34 -0.19
N MET A 2 -94.39 -10.65 -1.22
CA MET A 2 -93.24 -9.72 -1.23
C MET A 2 -91.80 -10.24 -1.00
N LEU A 3 -91.08 -10.31 -2.13
CA LEU A 3 -89.65 -10.00 -2.31
C LEU A 3 -89.37 -8.51 -1.98
N PRO A 4 -88.13 -8.09 -1.62
CA PRO A 4 -87.10 -7.92 -2.64
C PRO A 4 -85.66 -8.32 -2.28
N ILE A 5 -84.99 -8.72 -3.36
CA ILE A 5 -83.55 -8.86 -3.58
C ILE A 5 -82.87 -7.47 -3.47
N SER A 6 -81.70 -7.41 -2.82
CA SER A 6 -80.76 -6.29 -2.97
C SER A 6 -79.34 -6.80 -3.19
N ILE A 7 -78.90 -6.71 -4.44
CA ILE A 7 -77.54 -6.93 -4.93
C ILE A 7 -76.73 -5.65 -4.69
N ARG A 8 -75.63 -5.69 -3.93
CA ARG A 8 -74.54 -4.70 -4.09
C ARG A 8 -73.14 -5.30 -3.90
N LYS A 9 -72.56 -5.63 -5.07
CA LYS A 9 -71.23 -5.26 -5.58
C LYS A 9 -70.00 -5.58 -4.72
N CYS A 10 -69.26 -6.59 -5.21
CA CYS A 10 -67.81 -6.72 -5.21
C CYS A 10 -67.08 -5.37 -5.17
N GLY A 11 -66.43 -5.09 -4.05
CA GLY A 11 -65.38 -4.08 -3.94
C GLY A 11 -64.03 -4.72 -4.24
N LEU A 12 -63.53 -4.48 -5.44
CA LEU A 12 -62.20 -4.82 -5.93
C LEU A 12 -61.14 -4.05 -5.11
N THR A 13 -60.41 -4.71 -4.23
CA THR A 13 -59.32 -4.09 -3.47
C THR A 13 -58.12 -3.89 -4.41
N LEU A 14 -58.00 -2.69 -4.97
CA LEU A 14 -56.85 -2.26 -5.75
C LEU A 14 -55.64 -2.13 -4.82
N LEU A 15 -54.74 -3.13 -4.82
CA LEU A 15 -53.41 -2.99 -4.20
C LEU A 15 -52.61 -1.96 -5.02
N ALA A 16 -52.61 -0.71 -4.57
CA ALA A 16 -51.66 0.29 -5.01
C ALA A 16 -50.26 -0.09 -4.48
N GLY A 17 -49.50 -0.81 -5.30
CA GLY A 17 -48.09 -1.06 -5.07
C GLY A 17 -47.32 0.25 -5.15
N MET A 18 -47.13 0.91 -4.01
CA MET A 18 -46.12 1.97 -3.87
C MET A 18 -44.74 1.36 -4.10
N PHE A 19 -44.21 1.56 -5.31
CA PHE A 19 -42.78 1.46 -5.57
C PHE A 19 -42.08 2.50 -4.69
N ALA A 20 -41.66 2.09 -3.50
CA ALA A 20 -40.66 2.80 -2.75
C ALA A 20 -39.33 2.66 -3.52
N CYS A 21 -39.09 3.58 -4.45
CA CYS A 21 -37.76 3.85 -4.97
C CYS A 21 -36.90 4.33 -3.80
N GLY A 22 -36.32 3.37 -3.06
CA GLY A 22 -35.29 3.63 -2.08
C GLY A 22 -34.10 4.22 -2.81
N VAL A 23 -33.98 5.55 -2.76
CA VAL A 23 -32.72 6.24 -3.00
C VAL A 23 -31.75 5.71 -1.95
N ALA A 24 -30.95 4.71 -2.32
CA ALA A 24 -29.80 4.30 -1.55
C ALA A 24 -28.82 5.47 -1.57
N SER A 25 -29.04 6.45 -0.69
CA SER A 25 -28.06 7.47 -0.38
C SER A 25 -26.88 6.72 0.24
N ALA A 26 -25.84 6.48 -0.55
CA ALA A 26 -24.58 5.95 -0.06
C ALA A 26 -24.17 6.79 1.16
N ALA A 27 -24.11 6.15 2.33
CA ALA A 27 -23.69 6.82 3.55
C ALA A 27 -22.35 7.52 3.30
N PRO A 28 -22.16 8.77 3.75
CA PRO A 28 -20.93 9.49 3.50
C PRO A 28 -19.75 8.67 4.03
N GLU A 29 -18.86 8.22 3.13
CA GLU A 29 -17.69 7.47 3.54
C GLU A 29 -16.87 8.30 4.55
N ASP A 30 -16.64 7.73 5.74
CA ASP A 30 -15.96 8.39 6.85
C ASP A 30 -14.56 8.88 6.43
N LYS A 31 -14.45 10.18 6.21
CA LYS A 31 -13.19 10.83 5.88
C LYS A 31 -12.28 10.87 7.09
N LYS A 32 -11.04 10.48 6.87
CA LYS A 32 -10.02 10.28 7.88
C LYS A 32 -8.76 11.04 7.48
N ILE A 33 -8.00 11.53 8.47
CA ILE A 33 -6.69 12.13 8.25
C ILE A 33 -5.63 11.03 8.31
N TYR A 34 -4.69 11.10 7.37
CA TYR A 34 -3.58 10.18 7.18
C TYR A 34 -2.27 10.95 6.98
N GLN A 35 -1.16 10.33 7.38
CA GLN A 35 0.19 10.70 7.01
C GLN A 35 0.75 9.59 6.13
N ILE A 36 1.17 9.95 4.92
CA ILE A 36 1.63 8.99 3.92
C ILE A 36 3.07 9.30 3.55
N ARG A 37 3.93 8.29 3.57
CA ARG A 37 5.28 8.34 2.98
C ARG A 37 5.35 7.36 1.84
N CYS A 38 6.02 7.74 0.76
CA CYS A 38 6.05 6.95 -0.47
C CYS A 38 7.48 6.68 -0.91
N ALA A 39 7.73 5.48 -1.45
CA ALA A 39 8.94 5.14 -2.18
C ALA A 39 8.57 4.31 -3.41
N ALA A 40 9.44 4.26 -4.41
CA ALA A 40 9.18 3.49 -5.63
C ALA A 40 10.37 2.58 -5.99
N THR A 41 10.11 1.37 -6.47
CA THR A 41 11.20 0.50 -6.97
C THR A 41 11.63 0.88 -8.38
N GLY A 42 10.78 1.59 -9.13
CA GLY A 42 11.05 2.19 -10.45
C GLY A 42 9.98 3.24 -10.79
N ILE A 43 10.17 3.96 -11.89
CA ILE A 43 9.27 5.02 -12.35
C ILE A 43 8.56 4.58 -13.63
N VAL A 44 7.24 4.72 -13.69
CA VAL A 44 6.40 4.36 -14.83
C VAL A 44 6.09 5.63 -15.63
N GLY A 45 6.27 5.60 -16.94
CA GLY A 45 5.91 6.72 -17.84
C GLY A 45 6.62 8.05 -17.53
N GLY A 46 7.76 8.01 -16.84
CA GLY A 46 8.44 9.24 -16.38
C GLY A 46 7.71 10.00 -15.27
N HIS A 47 6.65 9.43 -14.68
CA HIS A 47 5.86 10.08 -13.64
C HIS A 47 6.56 10.01 -12.27
N HIS A 48 7.48 10.95 -12.04
CA HIS A 48 8.12 11.15 -10.73
C HIS A 48 7.17 11.74 -9.68
N ILE A 49 6.02 12.23 -10.10
CA ILE A 49 4.98 12.79 -9.25
C ILE A 49 3.68 12.05 -9.55
N LEU A 50 3.01 11.58 -8.51
CA LEU A 50 1.65 11.08 -8.56
C LEU A 50 0.71 12.03 -7.82
N TRP A 51 -0.55 12.04 -8.24
CA TRP A 51 -1.59 12.87 -7.66
C TRP A 51 -2.60 11.99 -6.92
N LEU A 52 -2.63 12.12 -5.60
CA LEU A 52 -3.57 11.44 -4.73
C LEU A 52 -4.91 12.19 -4.72
N ARG A 53 -5.96 11.52 -5.19
CA ARG A 53 -7.31 12.07 -5.27
C ARG A 53 -7.90 12.33 -3.88
N THR A 54 -8.50 13.50 -3.69
CA THR A 54 -9.15 13.93 -2.44
C THR A 54 -10.66 14.16 -2.59
N GLY A 55 -11.22 13.87 -3.76
CA GLY A 55 -12.62 14.06 -4.13
C GLY A 55 -12.79 14.88 -5.42
N VAL A 56 -14.00 14.84 -5.99
CA VAL A 56 -14.36 15.56 -7.22
C VAL A 56 -14.12 17.05 -7.06
N GLY A 57 -13.44 17.68 -8.03
CA GLY A 57 -13.14 19.12 -8.06
C GLY A 57 -12.21 19.62 -6.94
N LYS A 58 -11.76 18.75 -6.02
CA LYS A 58 -10.89 19.13 -4.91
C LYS A 58 -9.43 19.03 -5.30
N LYS A 59 -8.61 19.97 -4.80
CA LYS A 59 -7.16 19.99 -5.03
C LYS A 59 -6.54 18.68 -4.53
N PRO A 60 -5.98 17.83 -5.43
CA PRO A 60 -5.36 16.57 -5.03
C PRO A 60 -4.05 16.82 -4.29
N VAL A 61 -3.59 15.81 -3.56
CA VAL A 61 -2.30 15.84 -2.85
C VAL A 61 -1.20 15.36 -3.79
N GLN A 62 -0.14 16.15 -3.89
CA GLN A 62 1.04 15.79 -4.68
C GLN A 62 1.91 14.80 -3.89
N VAL A 63 2.33 13.72 -4.55
CA VAL A 63 3.18 12.67 -3.98
C VAL A 63 4.40 12.49 -4.86
N GLN A 64 5.57 12.85 -4.35
CA GLN A 64 6.82 12.64 -5.05
C GLN A 64 7.31 11.21 -4.86
N LEU A 65 7.63 10.54 -5.96
CA LEU A 65 8.24 9.22 -5.97
C LEU A 65 9.76 9.36 -6.06
N ASN A 66 10.45 8.65 -5.18
CA ASN A 66 11.89 8.52 -5.22
C ASN A 66 12.26 7.03 -5.18
N THR A 67 13.34 6.67 -5.88
CA THR A 67 13.77 5.27 -6.02
C THR A 67 14.85 4.85 -5.02
N ARG A 68 15.28 5.75 -4.14
CA ARG A 68 16.36 5.57 -3.16
C ARG A 68 15.93 5.89 -1.72
N VAL A 69 15.05 6.87 -1.53
CA VAL A 69 14.58 7.30 -0.20
C VAL A 69 13.05 7.37 -0.15
N PHE A 70 12.50 7.37 1.05
CA PHE A 70 11.09 7.73 1.25
C PHE A 70 10.87 9.23 1.03
N SER A 71 9.70 9.58 0.51
CA SER A 71 9.24 10.95 0.42
C SER A 71 9.10 11.58 1.82
N ALA A 72 9.10 12.91 1.86
CA ALA A 72 8.53 13.62 3.00
C ALA A 72 7.09 13.15 3.26
N PRO A 73 6.63 13.14 4.53
CA PRO A 73 5.28 12.73 4.87
C PRO A 73 4.28 13.73 4.30
N VAL A 74 3.30 13.25 3.52
CA VAL A 74 2.19 14.05 3.01
C VAL A 74 0.96 13.84 3.88
N LYS A 75 0.23 14.92 4.17
CA LYS A 75 -1.06 14.85 4.85
C LYS A 75 -2.16 14.60 3.84
N TYR A 76 -2.99 13.60 4.08
CA TYR A 76 -4.14 13.26 3.25
C TYR A 76 -5.41 13.21 4.12
N LYS A 77 -6.46 13.93 3.72
CA LYS A 77 -7.79 13.86 4.35
C LYS A 77 -8.76 13.30 3.33
N GLY A 78 -9.23 12.07 3.54
CA GLY A 78 -10.14 11.42 2.62
C GLY A 78 -10.50 10.01 3.06
N VAL A 79 -11.00 9.23 2.12
CA VAL A 79 -11.47 7.87 2.34
C VAL A 79 -10.28 6.91 2.49
N PRO A 80 -10.44 5.75 3.17
CA PRO A 80 -9.34 4.82 3.45
C PRO A 80 -8.77 4.10 2.21
N VAL A 81 -9.32 4.36 1.02
CA VAL A 81 -8.80 3.87 -0.26
C VAL A 81 -8.10 5.03 -0.97
N ALA A 82 -6.78 4.95 -1.08
CA ALA A 82 -5.97 5.96 -1.74
C ALA A 82 -5.84 5.63 -3.23
N GLN A 83 -6.32 6.54 -4.07
CA GLN A 83 -6.25 6.44 -5.53
C GLN A 83 -5.25 7.46 -6.08
N PHE A 84 -4.29 6.99 -6.85
CA PHE A 84 -3.21 7.78 -7.42
C PHE A 84 -3.34 7.88 -8.93
N PHE A 85 -3.04 9.07 -9.46
CA PHE A 85 -3.15 9.37 -10.88
C PHE A 85 -1.86 10.01 -11.42
N PRO A 86 -1.55 9.85 -12.72
CA PRO A 86 -0.36 10.46 -13.32
C PRO A 86 -0.46 11.99 -13.40
N THR A 87 -1.68 12.53 -13.57
CA THR A 87 -1.92 13.97 -13.76
C THR A 87 -2.91 14.52 -12.74
N LYS A 88 -2.73 15.81 -12.44
CA LYS A 88 -3.64 16.56 -11.56
C LYS A 88 -5.07 16.59 -12.12
N ALA A 89 -5.22 16.78 -13.43
CA ALA A 89 -6.51 16.81 -14.11
C ALA A 89 -7.27 15.48 -13.93
N ALA A 90 -6.61 14.34 -14.14
CA ALA A 90 -7.22 13.04 -13.93
C ALA A 90 -7.66 12.83 -12.47
N ALA A 91 -6.84 13.26 -11.50
CA ALA A 91 -7.20 13.17 -10.08
C ALA A 91 -8.40 14.04 -9.69
N MET A 92 -8.67 15.14 -10.42
CA MET A 92 -9.76 16.09 -10.14
C MET A 92 -11.06 15.78 -10.89
N ALA A 93 -10.99 15.02 -11.98
CA ALA A 93 -12.12 14.71 -12.85
C ALA A 93 -13.31 14.11 -12.08
N GLU A 94 -14.53 14.44 -12.48
CA GLU A 94 -15.74 13.87 -11.88
C GLU A 94 -15.77 12.35 -12.05
N LYS A 95 -15.54 11.89 -13.29
CA LYS A 95 -15.35 10.49 -13.67
C LYS A 95 -13.88 10.28 -14.06
N PRO A 96 -12.99 10.01 -13.08
CA PRO A 96 -11.58 9.82 -13.39
C PRO A 96 -11.37 8.54 -14.20
N PRO A 97 -10.28 8.45 -14.98
CA PRO A 97 -9.88 7.19 -15.61
C PRO A 97 -9.49 6.15 -14.56
N LYS A 98 -9.08 4.94 -14.99
CA LYS A 98 -8.52 3.96 -14.06
C LYS A 98 -7.28 4.54 -13.36
N PRO A 99 -7.16 4.45 -12.02
CA PRO A 99 -5.99 4.95 -11.33
C PRO A 99 -4.73 4.15 -11.70
N ILE A 100 -3.58 4.82 -11.75
CA ILE A 100 -2.29 4.16 -12.01
C ILE A 100 -1.89 3.26 -10.81
N ALA A 101 -2.42 3.58 -9.63
CA ALA A 101 -2.28 2.82 -8.41
C ALA A 101 -3.49 3.04 -7.49
N GLU A 102 -3.92 1.99 -6.81
CA GLU A 102 -4.94 2.06 -5.77
C GLU A 102 -4.50 1.21 -4.58
N VAL A 103 -4.74 1.69 -3.36
CA VAL A 103 -4.39 0.91 -2.18
C VAL A 103 -5.22 1.27 -0.96
N LYS A 104 -5.57 0.25 -0.15
CA LYS A 104 -6.19 0.44 1.16
C LYS A 104 -5.14 0.87 2.19
N LEU A 105 -5.44 1.97 2.89
CA LEU A 105 -4.59 2.51 3.95
C LEU A 105 -4.77 1.70 5.24
N THR A 106 -3.67 1.13 5.74
CA THR A 106 -3.66 0.16 6.86
C THR A 106 -3.48 0.79 8.25
N GLY A 107 -3.52 2.13 8.33
CA GLY A 107 -3.35 2.88 9.57
C GLY A 107 -3.43 4.38 9.31
N ARG A 108 -3.21 5.21 10.34
CA ARG A 108 -3.17 6.68 10.21
C ARG A 108 -1.84 7.18 9.67
N SER A 109 -0.73 6.53 10.02
CA SER A 109 0.58 6.78 9.43
C SER A 109 0.99 5.55 8.63
N VAL A 110 1.19 5.71 7.33
CA VAL A 110 1.34 4.62 6.38
C VAL A 110 2.54 4.87 5.48
N MET A 111 3.34 3.83 5.28
CA MET A 111 4.39 3.81 4.27
C MET A 111 3.91 3.00 3.08
N ILE A 112 4.09 3.55 1.89
CA ILE A 112 3.63 2.98 0.63
C ILE A 112 4.84 2.75 -0.26
N VAL A 113 4.96 1.56 -0.84
CA VAL A 113 5.96 1.24 -1.85
C VAL A 113 5.28 0.92 -3.15
N PHE A 114 5.61 1.68 -4.18
CA PHE A 114 5.15 1.52 -5.55
C PHE A 114 6.11 0.64 -6.34
N GLN A 115 5.59 -0.42 -6.95
CA GLN A 115 6.35 -1.35 -7.79
C GLN A 115 5.76 -1.33 -9.19
N PRO A 116 6.54 -0.99 -10.24
CA PRO A 116 6.04 -1.04 -11.60
C PRO A 116 5.48 -2.44 -11.90
N ARG A 117 4.28 -2.48 -12.49
CA ARG A 117 3.74 -3.72 -13.06
C ARG A 117 4.60 -4.17 -14.23
N LYS A 118 4.54 -5.47 -14.55
CA LYS A 118 5.31 -6.05 -15.67
C LYS A 118 4.97 -5.44 -17.02
N ASP A 119 3.72 -5.04 -17.22
CA ASP A 119 3.21 -4.40 -18.43
C ASP A 119 3.47 -2.88 -18.46
N ALA A 120 4.12 -2.33 -17.43
CA ALA A 120 4.33 -0.90 -17.24
C ALA A 120 3.05 -0.04 -17.27
N SER A 121 1.85 -0.62 -17.10
CA SER A 121 0.57 0.11 -17.12
C SER A 121 0.32 0.92 -15.84
N GLY A 122 1.11 0.65 -14.80
CA GLY A 122 1.02 1.34 -13.53
C GLY A 122 1.79 0.61 -12.44
N TYR A 123 1.26 0.67 -11.22
CA TYR A 123 1.94 0.09 -10.06
C TYR A 123 1.13 -0.99 -9.36
N GLU A 124 1.83 -2.01 -8.90
CA GLU A 124 1.46 -2.79 -7.73
C GLU A 124 1.95 -2.06 -6.48
N VAL A 125 1.12 -2.03 -5.44
CA VAL A 125 1.39 -1.24 -4.25
C VAL A 125 1.38 -2.12 -3.02
N SER A 126 2.36 -1.90 -2.15
CA SER A 126 2.40 -2.52 -0.82
C SER A 126 2.37 -1.44 0.24
N THR A 127 1.68 -1.71 1.36
CA THR A 127 1.59 -0.77 2.47
C THR A 127 2.02 -1.40 3.77
N THR A 128 2.54 -0.57 4.67
CA THR A 128 2.75 -0.93 6.05
C THR A 128 2.40 0.24 6.95
N ALA A 129 1.68 -0.04 8.03
CA ALA A 129 1.47 0.94 9.07
C ALA A 129 2.82 1.24 9.74
N GLU A 130 3.11 2.52 9.96
CA GLU A 130 4.39 2.99 10.53
C GLU A 130 4.69 2.37 11.91
N LYS A 131 3.68 2.07 12.72
CA LYS A 131 3.85 1.36 14.01
C LYS A 131 4.54 -0.01 13.88
N ASN A 132 4.41 -0.66 12.72
CA ASN A 132 5.03 -1.95 12.42
C ASN A 132 6.44 -1.79 11.82
N PHE A 133 6.86 -0.56 11.55
CA PHE A 133 8.16 -0.20 11.01
C PHE A 133 8.69 1.10 11.65
N PRO A 134 8.96 1.08 12.98
CA PRO A 134 9.37 2.27 13.70
C PRO A 134 10.80 2.71 13.34
N PHE A 135 11.17 3.92 13.72
CA PHE A 135 12.58 4.36 13.69
C PHE A 135 13.47 3.48 14.59
N GLY A 136 14.76 3.41 14.27
CA GLY A 136 15.71 2.48 14.87
C GLY A 136 15.50 1.03 14.43
N SER A 137 14.99 0.81 13.22
CA SER A 137 14.71 -0.55 12.75
C SER A 137 15.01 -0.79 11.27
N PHE A 138 15.31 -2.04 10.96
CA PHE A 138 15.28 -2.57 9.60
C PHE A 138 13.99 -3.33 9.38
N ARG A 139 13.28 -3.05 8.30
CA ARG A 139 12.18 -3.89 7.84
C ARG A 139 12.59 -4.59 6.56
N VAL A 140 12.45 -5.90 6.55
CA VAL A 140 12.76 -6.73 5.40
C VAL A 140 11.48 -7.33 4.86
N VAL A 141 11.20 -7.11 3.58
CA VAL A 141 9.98 -7.58 2.90
C VAL A 141 10.37 -8.49 1.75
N ASN A 142 9.80 -9.68 1.72
CA ASN A 142 10.05 -10.66 0.67
C ASN A 142 8.95 -10.61 -0.40
N PHE A 143 9.24 -9.96 -1.52
CA PHE A 143 8.39 -9.95 -2.72
C PHE A 143 8.79 -11.02 -3.74
N SER A 144 9.80 -11.82 -3.44
CA SER A 144 10.16 -12.96 -4.28
C SER A 144 9.23 -14.15 -4.02
N LYS A 145 9.24 -15.12 -4.95
CA LYS A 145 8.55 -16.40 -4.79
C LYS A 145 9.32 -17.39 -3.91
N ASP A 146 10.57 -17.09 -3.59
CA ASP A 146 11.44 -17.97 -2.81
C ASP A 146 11.34 -17.69 -1.32
N LYS A 147 11.62 -18.71 -0.49
CA LYS A 147 11.83 -18.48 0.95
C LYS A 147 13.21 -17.87 1.16
N VAL A 148 13.26 -16.79 1.94
CA VAL A 148 14.51 -16.14 2.32
C VAL A 148 14.83 -16.47 3.77
N ARG A 149 16.02 -16.98 4.05
CA ARG A 149 16.58 -17.01 5.40
C ARG A 149 17.42 -15.76 5.63
N MET A 150 17.22 -15.14 6.78
CA MET A 150 18.01 -14.02 7.24
C MET A 150 18.67 -14.37 8.56
N ASP A 151 19.99 -14.29 8.56
CA ASP A 151 20.84 -14.52 9.73
C ASP A 151 21.35 -13.14 10.18
N MET A 152 21.09 -12.74 11.43
CA MET A 152 21.48 -11.45 12.01
C MET A 152 22.02 -11.67 13.42
N GLY A 153 23.35 -11.60 13.58
CA GLY A 153 24.01 -12.12 14.78
C GLY A 153 23.58 -13.58 15.02
N ASP A 154 23.13 -13.90 16.22
CA ASP A 154 22.67 -15.24 16.59
C ASP A 154 21.23 -15.56 16.13
N LYS A 155 20.51 -14.56 15.61
CA LYS A 155 19.11 -14.72 15.20
C LYS A 155 19.02 -15.20 13.76
N LYS A 156 18.37 -16.36 13.57
CA LYS A 156 18.04 -16.90 12.25
C LYS A 156 16.53 -16.90 12.05
N ARG A 157 16.04 -16.29 10.98
CA ARG A 157 14.61 -16.23 10.66
C ARG A 157 14.36 -16.50 9.19
N VAL A 158 13.28 -17.20 8.89
CA VAL A 158 12.80 -17.40 7.51
C VAL A 158 11.67 -16.42 7.24
N ILE A 159 11.73 -15.76 6.09
CA ILE A 159 10.73 -14.82 5.58
C ILE A 159 10.06 -15.50 4.37
N PRO A 160 8.82 -16.01 4.51
CA PRO A 160 8.08 -16.56 3.38
C PRO A 160 7.76 -15.50 2.31
N PRO A 161 7.38 -15.93 1.09
CA PRO A 161 6.87 -15.03 0.06
C PRO A 161 5.73 -14.13 0.56
N ALA A 162 5.72 -12.88 0.12
CA ALA A 162 4.77 -11.83 0.51
C ALA A 162 4.70 -11.55 2.03
N LYS A 163 5.69 -12.01 2.82
CA LYS A 163 5.81 -11.70 4.25
C LYS A 163 6.95 -10.74 4.53
N SER A 164 6.99 -10.26 5.76
CA SER A 164 7.99 -9.29 6.21
C SER A 164 8.35 -9.53 7.67
N ILE A 165 9.56 -9.11 8.04
CA ILE A 165 10.06 -9.11 9.41
C ILE A 165 10.63 -7.72 9.71
N THR A 166 10.53 -7.28 10.97
CA THR A 166 11.14 -6.03 11.44
C THR A 166 12.10 -6.33 12.58
N TYR A 167 13.33 -5.88 12.40
CA TYR A 167 14.43 -6.01 13.36
C TYR A 167 14.65 -4.66 14.02
N ARG A 168 14.34 -4.57 15.32
CA ARG A 168 14.54 -3.35 16.11
C ARG A 168 15.93 -3.35 16.73
N PHE A 169 16.64 -2.23 16.59
CA PHE A 169 17.94 -1.98 17.19
C PHE A 169 17.74 -1.02 18.35
N LEU A 170 17.44 -1.56 19.53
CA LEU A 170 17.11 -0.78 20.72
C LEU A 170 18.30 -0.01 21.30
N LYS A 171 19.52 -0.52 21.07
CA LYS A 171 20.78 0.17 21.35
C LYS A 171 21.39 0.48 19.98
N GLY A 172 21.24 1.71 19.52
CA GLY A 172 21.76 2.15 18.23
C GLY A 172 23.27 1.91 18.11
N ASN A 173 23.79 1.97 16.88
CA ASN A 173 25.23 2.01 16.56
C ASN A 173 26.07 0.73 16.78
N LYS A 174 25.56 -0.36 17.38
CA LYS A 174 26.29 -1.65 17.34
C LYS A 174 26.04 -2.36 16.01
N ALA A 175 27.09 -2.47 15.20
CA ALA A 175 27.04 -3.23 13.95
C ALA A 175 26.84 -4.72 14.22
N LEU A 176 25.88 -5.34 13.53
CA LEU A 176 25.61 -6.78 13.56
C LEU A 176 25.90 -7.40 12.20
N PRO A 177 26.56 -8.57 12.13
CA PRO A 177 26.72 -9.29 10.87
C PRO A 177 25.35 -9.78 10.40
N VAL A 178 25.05 -9.53 9.12
CA VAL A 178 23.80 -9.90 8.45
C VAL A 178 24.10 -10.67 7.18
N SER A 179 23.47 -11.84 7.05
CA SER A 179 23.45 -12.63 5.82
C SER A 179 22.01 -12.82 5.35
N ILE A 180 21.77 -12.53 4.08
CA ILE A 180 20.50 -12.81 3.40
C ILE A 180 20.75 -13.98 2.46
N ILE A 181 20.09 -15.10 2.71
CA ILE A 181 20.29 -16.37 2.02
C ILE A 181 18.96 -16.79 1.43
N VAL A 182 18.95 -17.09 0.14
CA VAL A 182 17.76 -17.56 -0.56
C VAL A 182 17.92 -19.03 -0.87
N ARG A 183 16.87 -19.81 -0.62
CA ARG A 183 16.75 -21.16 -1.18
C ARG A 183 15.83 -21.09 -2.39
N SER A 184 16.41 -21.24 -3.58
CA SER A 184 15.66 -21.21 -4.84
C SER A 184 14.58 -22.28 -4.84
N ALA A 185 13.35 -21.90 -5.16
CA ALA A 185 12.25 -22.85 -5.36
C ALA A 185 12.50 -23.76 -6.58
N LYS A 186 13.28 -23.29 -7.57
CA LYS A 186 13.60 -24.07 -8.79
C LYS A 186 14.71 -25.09 -8.57
N THR A 187 15.78 -24.73 -7.87
CA THR A 187 17.00 -25.57 -7.77
C THR A 187 17.24 -26.15 -6.39
N GLY A 188 16.53 -25.69 -5.35
CA GLY A 188 16.71 -26.12 -3.97
C GLY A 188 18.05 -25.69 -3.33
N LYS A 189 19.00 -25.17 -4.11
CA LYS A 189 20.34 -24.78 -3.62
C LYS A 189 20.28 -23.44 -2.87
N PRO A 190 20.95 -23.33 -1.70
CA PRO A 190 21.07 -22.06 -1.00
C PRO A 190 22.06 -21.13 -1.73
N ARG A 191 21.75 -19.84 -1.77
CA ARG A 191 22.60 -18.80 -2.36
C ARG A 191 22.59 -17.56 -1.46
N TYR A 192 23.77 -16.97 -1.25
CA TYR A 192 23.86 -15.65 -0.62
C TYR A 192 23.38 -14.57 -1.58
N VAL A 193 22.40 -13.78 -1.14
CA VAL A 193 21.98 -12.54 -1.81
C VAL A 193 22.86 -11.38 -1.33
N ARG A 194 23.16 -11.34 -0.04
CA ARG A 194 23.97 -10.28 0.58
C ARG A 194 24.64 -10.80 1.85
N ARG A 195 25.87 -10.35 2.11
CA ARG A 195 26.56 -10.44 3.40
C ARG A 195 27.10 -9.06 3.74
N SER A 196 26.75 -8.51 4.89
CA SER A 196 27.13 -7.16 5.29
C SER A 196 26.94 -6.95 6.79
N ASN A 197 27.56 -5.92 7.35
CA ASN A 197 27.28 -5.49 8.72
C ASN A 197 26.20 -4.40 8.72
N TRP A 198 25.19 -4.53 9.59
CA TRP A 198 24.09 -3.58 9.71
C TRP A 198 24.12 -2.89 11.07
N SER A 199 24.04 -1.57 11.05
CA SER A 199 23.85 -0.69 12.19
C SER A 199 22.86 0.39 11.79
N ILE A 200 22.07 0.90 12.73
CA ILE A 200 21.13 1.99 12.44
C ILE A 200 21.01 2.93 13.63
N ALA A 201 20.93 4.22 13.33
CA ALA A 201 20.68 5.25 14.33
C ALA A 201 19.21 5.19 14.80
N PRO A 202 18.89 5.58 16.05
CA PRO A 202 17.51 5.66 16.53
C PRO A 202 16.60 6.59 15.72
N THR A 203 17.17 7.51 14.95
CA THR A 203 16.49 8.48 14.09
C THR A 203 16.33 8.02 12.64
N GLN A 204 16.85 6.84 12.29
CA GLN A 204 16.80 6.26 10.95
C GLN A 204 16.01 4.95 10.95
N ARG A 205 15.33 4.64 9.86
CA ARG A 205 14.84 3.30 9.55
C ARG A 205 15.18 2.94 8.12
N GLU A 206 15.35 1.65 7.88
CA GLU A 206 15.70 1.14 6.55
C GLU A 206 14.77 0.02 6.11
N LEU A 207 14.27 0.15 4.89
CA LEU A 207 13.44 -0.85 4.24
C LEU A 207 14.29 -1.62 3.24
N VAL A 208 14.33 -2.94 3.40
CA VAL A 208 15.00 -3.87 2.50
C VAL A 208 13.96 -4.68 1.76
N LEU A 209 13.89 -4.50 0.45
CA LEU A 209 13.00 -5.24 -0.43
C LEU A 209 13.76 -6.35 -1.13
N LEU A 210 13.26 -7.57 -1.02
CA LEU A 210 13.79 -8.73 -1.72
C LEU A 210 12.89 -9.01 -2.91
N LEU A 211 13.38 -8.65 -4.09
CA LEU A 211 12.63 -8.64 -5.35
C LEU A 211 13.23 -9.67 -6.32
N PRO A 212 12.44 -10.29 -7.20
CA PRO A 212 13.02 -10.99 -8.34
C PRO A 212 13.77 -10.00 -9.24
N ASN A 213 14.97 -10.35 -9.68
CA ASN A 213 15.68 -9.63 -10.72
C ASN A 213 14.94 -9.87 -12.06
N PRO A 214 14.51 -8.82 -12.78
CA PRO A 214 13.86 -8.99 -14.07
C PRO A 214 14.73 -9.71 -15.12
N GLU A 215 16.06 -9.57 -15.05
CA GLU A 215 16.97 -10.12 -16.07
C GLU A 215 17.17 -11.63 -15.96
N ASN A 216 17.31 -12.14 -14.73
CA ASN A 216 17.67 -13.55 -14.49
C ASN A 216 16.77 -14.27 -13.49
N GLY A 217 15.73 -13.59 -12.99
CA GLY A 217 14.78 -14.14 -12.01
C GLY A 217 15.34 -14.33 -10.60
N LEU A 218 16.63 -14.10 -10.37
CA LEU A 218 17.26 -14.30 -9.06
C LEU A 218 16.85 -13.20 -8.08
N VAL A 219 16.71 -13.54 -6.81
CA VAL A 219 16.41 -12.53 -5.78
C VAL A 219 17.54 -11.51 -5.67
N ARG A 220 17.18 -10.22 -5.71
CA ARG A 220 18.04 -9.06 -5.44
C ARG A 220 17.48 -8.25 -4.28
N ALA A 221 18.36 -7.57 -3.54
CA ALA A 221 17.96 -6.67 -2.45
C ALA A 221 17.97 -5.21 -2.94
N LYS A 222 16.91 -4.45 -2.63
CA LYS A 222 16.84 -2.99 -2.81
C LYS A 222 16.62 -2.33 -1.45
N HIS A 223 17.43 -1.33 -1.14
CA HIS A 223 17.40 -0.63 0.15
C HIS A 223 16.80 0.76 -0.03
N PHE A 224 15.98 1.17 0.94
CA PHE A 224 15.48 2.53 1.08
C PHE A 224 15.77 3.03 2.48
N VAL A 225 16.30 4.25 2.55
CA VAL A 225 16.56 4.94 3.81
C VAL A 225 15.43 5.92 4.09
N ASP A 226 15.01 5.99 5.35
CA ASP A 226 14.12 7.04 5.87
C ASP A 226 14.71 7.56 7.18
N SER A 227 15.13 8.81 7.17
CA SER A 227 15.69 9.50 8.33
C SER A 227 14.69 10.55 8.81
N LYS A 228 14.61 10.73 10.13
CA LYS A 228 14.00 11.95 10.66
C LYS A 228 14.84 13.13 10.16
N ILE A 229 14.21 14.06 9.47
CA ILE A 229 14.81 15.38 9.25
C ILE A 229 14.66 16.06 10.61
N GLU A 230 15.74 16.12 11.38
CA GLU A 230 15.83 17.06 12.48
C GLU A 230 15.82 18.44 11.82
N ARG A 231 14.77 19.23 12.08
CA ARG A 231 14.83 20.64 11.76
C ARG A 231 15.82 21.24 12.74
N GLU A 232 16.95 21.72 12.24
CA GLU A 232 17.79 22.67 12.95
C GLU A 232 16.97 23.90 13.35
#